data_AF-A0A2D5ARE8-F1
#
_entry.id   AF-A0A2D5ARE8-F1
#
_cell.length_a   1.000
_cell.length_b   1.000
_cell.length_c   1.000
_cell.angle_alpha   90.00
_cell.angle_beta   90.00
_cell.angle_gamma   90.00
#
_symmetry.space_group_name_H-M   'P 1'
#
loop_
_entity.id
_entity.type
_entity.pdbx_description
1 polymer ?
#
loop_
_entity_poly.entity_id
_entity_poly.type
_entity_poly.pdbx_seq_one_letter_code
_entity_poly.pdbx_strand_id
1 'polypeptide(L)'
;MLEILLATAPTETPPTVGLDGGAIAALIFGPAVVAAFVSGAVTLLAPYISRKLRRDEATEAAAREMNVRALNEFYSPIRELLNEVKVLRDEISRRVNKPKNPDWHTLDHVPEIKADKVSWALFDAMVQVNLRIKQILDEKSGLARGAVTASGLWRVHQSLLARALANPEDVPSTELSYFPTEFETQINAKFDALSAELDAHSATDKKAKKS
;
A
#
# COMPACT_ATOMS: atom_id res chain seq x y z
N MET A 1 21.80 -40.35 60.01
CA MET A 1 21.15 -40.04 58.72
C MET A 1 22.28 -39.83 57.71
N LEU A 2 22.47 -40.81 56.79
CA LEU A 2 23.34 -40.88 55.58
C LEU A 2 24.88 -40.74 55.80
N GLU A 3 25.71 -41.78 55.74
CA GLU A 3 26.26 -42.55 54.57
C GLU A 3 26.85 -41.63 53.48
N ILE A 4 28.12 -41.74 53.04
CA ILE A 4 28.79 -42.78 52.21
C ILE A 4 30.33 -42.46 52.23
N LEU A 5 31.26 -43.35 52.64
CA LEU A 5 32.10 -44.29 51.85
C LEU A 5 32.70 -43.68 50.55
N LEU A 6 33.88 -43.97 50.00
CA LEU A 6 35.01 -44.87 50.23
C LEU A 6 36.14 -44.40 49.29
N ALA A 7 37.39 -44.67 49.65
CA ALA A 7 38.60 -44.41 48.86
C ALA A 7 38.70 -45.26 47.58
N THR A 8 39.54 -44.83 46.63
CA THR A 8 40.37 -45.74 45.80
C THR A 8 41.50 -44.97 45.11
N ALA A 9 42.71 -45.53 45.21
CA ALA A 9 43.93 -45.11 44.51
C ALA A 9 44.23 -46.08 43.33
N PRO A 10 45.39 -45.98 42.65
CA PRO A 10 45.56 -45.92 41.18
C PRO A 10 45.62 -47.30 40.50
N THR A 11 45.66 -47.40 39.15
CA THR A 11 46.42 -48.42 38.33
C THR A 11 46.07 -48.35 36.81
N GLU A 12 47.14 -48.14 36.02
CA GLU A 12 47.55 -48.68 34.70
C GLU A 12 46.62 -48.82 33.45
N THR A 13 47.21 -48.40 32.30
CA THR A 13 46.95 -48.68 30.87
C THR A 13 46.76 -50.17 30.53
N PRO A 14 46.01 -50.58 29.44
CA PRO A 14 46.49 -50.59 28.02
C PRO A 14 45.32 -50.53 26.97
N PRO A 15 45.44 -50.72 25.63
CA PRO A 15 46.56 -51.25 24.83
C PRO A 15 46.99 -50.47 23.58
N THR A 16 48.24 -50.73 23.20
CA THR A 16 48.79 -50.57 21.85
C THR A 16 48.01 -51.47 20.89
N VAL A 17 47.27 -50.88 19.96
CA VAL A 17 46.69 -51.59 18.82
C VAL A 17 47.62 -51.39 17.64
N GLY A 18 48.28 -52.48 17.22
CA GLY A 18 48.96 -52.53 15.92
C GLY A 18 47.95 -52.33 14.81
N LEU A 19 48.19 -51.35 13.96
CA LEU A 19 47.33 -51.04 12.82
C LEU A 19 47.99 -51.50 11.53
N ASP A 20 47.55 -52.67 11.05
CA ASP A 20 47.61 -53.05 9.64
C ASP A 20 46.85 -52.02 8.80
N GLY A 21 47.34 -51.80 7.58
CA GLY A 21 47.18 -50.59 6.76
C GLY A 21 45.79 -50.31 6.16
N GLY A 22 44.69 -50.66 6.84
CA GLY A 22 43.32 -50.53 6.33
C GLY A 22 42.46 -49.39 6.92
N ALA A 23 42.84 -48.75 8.03
CA ALA A 23 41.93 -47.89 8.81
C ALA A 23 42.26 -46.38 8.84
N ILE A 24 43.06 -45.88 7.89
CA ILE A 24 43.51 -44.47 7.91
C ILE A 24 42.46 -43.49 7.32
N ALA A 25 41.40 -43.98 6.68
CA ALA A 25 40.35 -43.09 6.15
C ALA A 25 39.30 -42.63 7.20
N ALA A 26 39.20 -43.29 8.35
CA ALA A 26 38.12 -43.03 9.33
C ALA A 26 38.55 -42.19 10.55
N LEU A 27 39.84 -41.94 10.76
CA LEU A 27 40.36 -41.36 12.02
C LEU A 27 40.80 -39.90 11.95
N ILE A 28 40.80 -39.28 10.77
CA ILE A 28 41.32 -37.89 10.59
C ILE A 28 40.22 -36.84 10.83
N PHE A 29 38.95 -37.22 10.76
CA PHE A 29 37.82 -36.36 11.11
C PHE A 29 36.94 -37.06 12.12
N GLY A 30 37.39 -37.10 13.38
CA GLY A 30 36.52 -37.55 14.48
C GLY A 30 35.20 -36.76 14.49
N PRO A 31 34.11 -37.32 15.04
CA PRO A 31 32.80 -36.66 15.09
C PRO A 31 32.86 -35.25 15.70
N ALA A 32 33.83 -34.99 16.58
CA ALA A 32 34.12 -33.68 17.14
C ALA A 32 34.62 -32.64 16.11
N VAL A 33 35.43 -33.04 15.13
CA VAL A 33 35.95 -32.14 14.07
C VAL A 33 34.85 -31.79 13.08
N VAL A 34 34.03 -32.78 12.70
CA VAL A 34 32.85 -32.56 11.85
C VAL A 34 31.83 -31.68 12.57
N ALA A 35 31.56 -31.93 13.86
CA ALA A 35 30.66 -31.11 14.66
C ALA A 35 31.17 -29.68 14.85
N ALA A 36 32.48 -29.49 15.08
CA ALA A 36 33.08 -28.15 15.19
C ALA A 36 33.03 -27.39 13.85
N PHE A 37 33.21 -28.06 12.72
CA PHE A 37 33.12 -27.45 11.39
C PHE A 37 31.68 -27.05 11.03
N VAL A 38 30.71 -27.92 11.31
CA VAL A 38 29.27 -27.63 11.12
C VAL A 38 28.82 -26.51 12.07
N SER A 39 29.22 -26.57 13.35
CA SER A 39 28.89 -25.53 14.34
C SER A 39 29.55 -24.19 13.99
N GLY A 40 30.79 -24.19 13.50
CA GLY A 40 31.49 -22.99 13.04
C GLY A 40 30.83 -22.39 11.79
N ALA A 41 30.44 -23.23 10.83
CA ALA A 41 29.73 -22.79 9.62
C ALA A 41 28.35 -22.20 9.94
N VAL A 42 27.58 -22.82 10.83
CA VAL A 42 26.27 -22.33 11.28
C VAL A 42 26.41 -21.04 12.07
N THR A 43 27.43 -20.89 12.91
CA THR A 43 27.67 -19.66 13.69
C THR A 43 28.05 -18.47 12.80
N LEU A 44 28.71 -18.71 11.66
CA LEU A 44 29.03 -17.68 10.67
C LEU A 44 27.86 -17.36 9.73
N LEU A 45 27.05 -18.36 9.36
CA LEU A 45 25.91 -18.21 8.46
C LEU A 45 24.65 -17.67 9.16
N ALA A 46 24.41 -18.03 10.41
CA ALA A 46 23.26 -17.58 11.19
C ALA A 46 23.10 -16.04 11.21
N PRO A 47 24.12 -15.22 11.53
CA PRO A 47 23.97 -13.77 11.51
C PRO A 47 23.75 -13.20 10.10
N TYR A 48 24.24 -13.86 9.04
CA TYR A 48 23.98 -13.45 7.66
C TYR A 48 22.54 -13.71 7.24
N ILE A 49 22.04 -14.92 7.51
CA ILE A 49 20.66 -15.32 7.22
C ILE A 49 19.67 -14.49 8.05
N SER A 50 19.94 -14.29 9.35
CA SER A 50 19.11 -13.44 10.21
C SER A 50 19.13 -11.98 9.78
N ARG A 51 20.26 -11.43 9.31
CA ARG A 51 20.30 -10.07 8.76
C ARG A 51 19.49 -9.94 7.47
N LYS A 52 19.53 -10.95 6.60
CA LYS A 52 18.74 -10.97 5.37
C LYS A 52 17.24 -11.05 5.68
N LEU A 53 16.83 -12.01 6.49
CA LEU A 53 15.43 -12.15 6.94
C LEU A 53 14.91 -10.89 7.63
N ARG A 54 15.69 -10.29 8.54
CA ARG A 54 15.30 -9.03 9.20
C ARG A 54 15.23 -7.84 8.24
N ARG A 55 16.07 -7.83 7.19
CA ARG A 55 15.98 -6.80 6.14
C ARG A 55 14.70 -6.98 5.34
N ASP A 56 14.41 -8.20 4.94
CA ASP A 56 13.24 -8.54 4.14
C ASP A 56 11.96 -8.20 4.93
N GLU A 57 11.87 -8.63 6.20
CA GLU A 57 10.78 -8.26 7.12
C GLU A 57 10.66 -6.73 7.32
N ALA A 58 11.77 -6.02 7.48
CA ALA A 58 11.76 -4.56 7.65
C ALA A 58 11.30 -3.84 6.37
N THR A 59 11.71 -4.34 5.20
CA THR A 59 11.26 -3.79 3.91
C THR A 59 9.77 -4.05 3.66
N GLU A 60 9.28 -5.24 4.02
CA GLU A 60 7.86 -5.58 3.94
C GLU A 60 7.02 -4.72 4.89
N ALA A 61 7.48 -4.55 6.14
CA ALA A 61 6.83 -3.70 7.12
C ALA A 61 6.78 -2.22 6.66
N ALA A 62 7.88 -1.71 6.10
CA ALA A 62 7.93 -0.35 5.56
C ALA A 62 7.01 -0.18 4.33
N ALA A 63 6.97 -1.17 3.43
CA ALA A 63 6.05 -1.16 2.29
C ALA A 63 4.59 -1.19 2.76
N ARG A 64 4.27 -1.98 3.80
CA ARG A 64 2.94 -2.04 4.41
C ARG A 64 2.53 -0.71 5.00
N GLU A 65 3.41 -0.08 5.77
CA GLU A 65 3.13 1.25 6.34
C GLU A 65 2.86 2.28 5.24
N MET A 66 3.65 2.26 4.17
CA MET A 66 3.43 3.12 3.01
C MET A 66 2.10 2.83 2.30
N ASN A 67 1.69 1.57 2.18
CA ASN A 67 0.41 1.19 1.58
C ASN A 67 -0.78 1.64 2.46
N VAL A 68 -0.68 1.51 3.79
CA VAL A 68 -1.69 2.02 4.73
C VAL A 68 -1.80 3.54 4.62
N ARG A 69 -0.68 4.25 4.59
CA ARG A 69 -0.65 5.72 4.39
C ARG A 69 -1.24 6.11 3.04
N ALA A 70 -0.88 5.43 1.96
CA ALA A 70 -1.43 5.68 0.63
C ALA A 70 -2.95 5.46 0.59
N LEU A 71 -3.45 4.39 1.21
CA LEU A 71 -4.88 4.13 1.28
C LEU A 71 -5.61 5.22 2.08
N ASN A 72 -5.14 5.52 3.28
CA ASN A 72 -5.85 6.38 4.22
C ASN A 72 -5.68 7.89 3.95
N GLU A 73 -4.51 8.31 3.47
CA GLU A 73 -4.19 9.73 3.28
C GLU A 73 -4.34 10.21 1.83
N PHE A 74 -4.38 9.30 0.85
CA PHE A 74 -4.46 9.66 -0.57
C PHE A 74 -5.73 9.10 -1.23
N TYR A 75 -5.90 7.77 -1.28
CA TYR A 75 -6.97 7.19 -2.07
C TYR A 75 -8.36 7.28 -1.41
N SER A 76 -8.49 7.03 -0.11
CA SER A 76 -9.79 7.11 0.59
C SER A 76 -10.38 8.52 0.54
N PRO A 77 -9.62 9.57 0.91
CA PRO A 77 -10.18 10.92 0.92
C PRO A 77 -10.57 11.40 -0.49
N ILE A 78 -9.77 11.08 -1.51
CA ILE A 78 -10.11 11.43 -2.90
C ILE A 78 -11.38 10.68 -3.34
N ARG A 79 -11.51 9.38 -3.03
CA ARG A 79 -12.70 8.58 -3.36
C ARG A 79 -13.97 9.13 -2.70
N GLU A 80 -13.89 9.51 -1.43
CA GLU A 80 -15.02 10.12 -0.70
C GLU A 80 -15.45 11.45 -1.35
N LEU A 81 -14.50 12.32 -1.66
CA LEU A 81 -14.77 13.60 -2.31
C LEU A 81 -15.33 13.40 -3.73
N LEU A 82 -14.86 12.41 -4.49
CA LEU A 82 -15.42 12.08 -5.81
C LEU A 82 -16.88 11.64 -5.71
N ASN A 83 -17.24 10.88 -4.68
CA ASN A 83 -18.64 10.52 -4.42
C ASN A 83 -19.49 11.75 -4.07
N GLU A 84 -18.95 12.68 -3.28
CA GLU A 84 -19.62 13.95 -2.98
C GLU A 84 -19.87 14.79 -4.25
N VAL A 85 -18.88 14.89 -5.15
CA VAL A 85 -19.05 15.55 -6.46
C VAL A 85 -20.20 14.93 -7.25
N LYS A 86 -20.30 13.58 -7.29
CA LYS A 86 -21.41 12.90 -7.98
C LYS A 86 -22.77 13.25 -7.38
N VAL A 87 -22.88 13.25 -6.06
CA VAL A 87 -24.13 13.59 -5.36
C VAL A 87 -24.55 15.03 -5.68
N LEU A 88 -23.60 15.97 -5.62
CA LEU A 88 -23.85 17.38 -5.95
C LEU A 88 -24.26 17.55 -7.42
N ARG A 89 -23.54 16.92 -8.34
CA ARG A 89 -23.86 16.92 -9.78
C ARG A 89 -25.26 16.38 -10.05
N ASP A 90 -25.61 15.25 -9.44
CA ASP A 90 -26.92 14.61 -9.63
C ASP A 90 -28.06 15.47 -9.06
N GLU A 91 -27.83 16.16 -7.94
CA GLU A 91 -28.79 17.13 -7.39
C GLU A 91 -28.97 18.34 -8.30
N ILE A 92 -27.88 18.91 -8.82
CA ILE A 92 -27.94 20.01 -9.80
C ILE A 92 -28.74 19.54 -11.03
N SER A 93 -28.36 18.43 -11.66
CA SER A 93 -29.03 17.90 -12.85
C SER A 93 -30.55 17.73 -12.65
N ARG A 94 -30.97 17.22 -11.47
CA ARG A 94 -32.39 17.08 -11.13
C ARG A 94 -33.12 18.42 -11.08
N ARG A 95 -32.49 19.46 -10.54
CA ARG A 95 -33.07 20.81 -10.42
C ARG A 95 -33.16 21.54 -11.74
N VAL A 96 -32.19 21.33 -12.62
CA VAL A 96 -32.20 21.93 -13.97
C VAL A 96 -33.09 21.14 -14.96
N ASN A 97 -33.96 20.24 -14.46
CA ASN A 97 -34.93 19.46 -15.25
C ASN A 97 -34.30 18.63 -16.40
N LYS A 98 -33.06 18.19 -16.22
CA LYS A 98 -32.39 17.33 -17.20
C LYS A 98 -32.36 15.90 -16.63
N PRO A 99 -32.96 14.92 -17.32
CA PRO A 99 -32.89 13.52 -16.87
C PRO A 99 -31.42 13.09 -16.74
N LYS A 100 -31.16 12.02 -15.99
CA LYS A 100 -29.84 11.37 -15.84
C LYS A 100 -29.30 10.92 -17.21
N ASN A 101 -28.86 11.86 -18.03
CA ASN A 101 -28.21 11.62 -19.29
C ASN A 101 -26.70 11.46 -18.99
N PRO A 102 -26.07 10.35 -19.37
CA PRO A 102 -24.62 10.20 -19.24
C PRO A 102 -23.84 11.30 -19.99
N ASP A 103 -24.44 11.92 -21.01
CA ASP A 103 -23.88 13.05 -21.77
C ASP A 103 -24.22 14.41 -21.16
N TRP A 104 -24.81 14.45 -19.95
CA TRP A 104 -25.07 15.70 -19.25
C TRP A 104 -23.79 16.20 -18.58
N HIS A 105 -23.31 17.36 -19.01
CA HIS A 105 -22.13 17.99 -18.44
C HIS A 105 -22.52 19.30 -17.75
N THR A 106 -22.04 19.47 -16.51
CA THR A 106 -22.38 20.64 -15.70
C THR A 106 -21.97 21.96 -16.36
N LEU A 107 -20.87 21.92 -17.12
CA LEU A 107 -20.33 23.11 -17.79
C LEU A 107 -21.08 23.51 -19.06
N ASP A 108 -21.92 22.63 -19.63
CA ASP A 108 -22.82 22.99 -20.74
C ASP A 108 -24.09 23.70 -20.25
N HIS A 109 -24.33 23.70 -18.93
CA HIS A 109 -25.56 24.20 -18.33
C HIS A 109 -25.32 25.29 -17.28
N VAL A 110 -24.15 25.94 -17.29
CA VAL A 110 -23.82 27.00 -16.33
C VAL A 110 -24.87 28.13 -16.32
N PRO A 111 -25.41 28.60 -17.46
CA PRO A 111 -26.46 29.62 -17.47
C PRO A 111 -27.72 29.18 -16.71
N GLU A 112 -28.20 27.95 -16.94
CA GLU A 112 -29.39 27.42 -16.28
C GLU A 112 -29.14 27.14 -14.80
N ILE A 113 -27.94 26.68 -14.43
CA ILE A 113 -27.52 26.48 -13.03
C ILE A 113 -27.47 27.83 -12.30
N LYS A 114 -26.94 28.88 -12.94
CA LYS A 114 -26.85 30.23 -12.36
C LYS A 114 -28.23 30.87 -12.14
N ALA A 115 -29.21 30.55 -12.99
CA ALA A 115 -30.57 31.06 -12.87
C ALA A 115 -31.28 30.53 -11.60
N ASP A 116 -30.92 29.35 -11.09
CA ASP A 116 -31.42 28.81 -9.83
C ASP A 116 -30.42 29.00 -8.69
N LYS A 117 -30.78 29.81 -7.67
CA LYS A 117 -29.90 30.13 -6.54
C LYS A 117 -29.40 28.88 -5.79
N VAL A 118 -30.24 27.84 -5.69
CA VAL A 118 -29.86 26.62 -4.98
C VAL A 118 -28.87 25.80 -5.82
N SER A 119 -29.15 25.62 -7.11
CA SER A 119 -28.23 24.96 -8.04
C SER A 119 -26.90 25.68 -8.13
N TRP A 120 -26.89 27.01 -8.10
CA TRP A 120 -25.65 27.80 -8.05
C TRP A 120 -24.84 27.57 -6.76
N ALA A 121 -25.50 27.50 -5.60
CA ALA A 121 -24.82 27.19 -4.34
C ALA A 121 -24.24 25.76 -4.34
N LEU A 122 -24.96 24.79 -4.92
CA LEU A 122 -24.48 23.42 -5.11
C LEU A 122 -23.29 23.36 -6.08
N PHE A 123 -23.32 24.18 -7.13
CA PHE A 123 -22.22 24.30 -8.09
C PHE A 123 -20.96 24.86 -7.42
N ASP A 124 -21.08 25.93 -6.63
CA ASP A 124 -19.97 26.46 -5.82
C ASP A 124 -19.40 25.38 -4.87
N ALA A 125 -20.27 24.67 -4.13
CA ALA A 125 -19.85 23.57 -3.27
C ALA A 125 -19.08 22.48 -4.06
N MET A 126 -19.54 22.15 -5.26
CA MET A 126 -18.85 21.20 -6.14
C MET A 126 -17.46 21.70 -6.53
N VAL A 127 -17.30 23.00 -6.83
CA VAL A 127 -15.97 23.60 -7.09
C VAL A 127 -15.07 23.50 -5.85
N GLN A 128 -15.59 23.75 -4.65
CA GLN A 128 -14.82 23.62 -3.40
C GLN A 128 -14.36 22.18 -3.15
N VAL A 129 -15.19 21.18 -3.42
CA VAL A 129 -14.79 19.76 -3.33
C VAL A 129 -13.67 19.43 -4.32
N ASN A 130 -13.76 19.93 -5.55
CA ASN A 130 -12.71 19.76 -6.56
C ASN A 130 -11.38 20.42 -6.13
N LEU A 131 -11.44 21.57 -5.45
CA LEU A 131 -10.26 22.22 -4.86
C LEU A 131 -9.62 21.38 -3.76
N ARG A 132 -10.42 20.72 -2.90
CA ARG A 132 -9.90 19.80 -1.88
C ARG A 132 -9.22 18.58 -2.51
N ILE A 133 -9.79 18.01 -3.57
CA ILE A 133 -9.14 16.92 -4.32
C ILE A 133 -7.78 17.40 -4.88
N LYS A 134 -7.74 18.59 -5.49
CA LYS A 134 -6.48 19.18 -5.96
C LYS A 134 -5.47 19.35 -4.83
N GLN A 135 -5.90 19.82 -3.66
CA GLN A 135 -5.02 19.98 -2.51
C GLN A 135 -4.39 18.64 -2.08
N ILE A 136 -5.19 17.57 -2.00
CA ILE A 136 -4.66 16.23 -1.69
C ILE A 136 -3.67 15.78 -2.78
N LEU A 137 -4.01 15.98 -4.06
CA LEU A 137 -3.10 15.63 -5.16
C LEU A 137 -1.76 16.36 -5.06
N ASP A 138 -1.76 17.64 -4.68
CA ASP A 138 -0.52 18.43 -4.58
C ASP A 138 0.28 18.07 -3.33
N GLU A 139 -0.38 17.97 -2.16
CA GLU A 139 0.28 17.71 -0.87
C GLU A 139 0.71 16.25 -0.68
N LYS A 140 -0.02 15.31 -1.27
CA LYS A 140 0.12 13.86 -1.03
C LYS A 140 0.49 13.08 -2.29
N SER A 141 0.89 13.75 -3.39
CA SER A 141 1.35 13.09 -4.63
C SER A 141 2.43 12.03 -4.41
N GLY A 142 3.32 12.21 -3.43
CA GLY A 142 4.36 11.23 -3.08
C GLY A 142 3.83 9.90 -2.54
N LEU A 143 2.55 9.84 -2.15
CA LEU A 143 1.87 8.61 -1.72
C LEU A 143 1.19 7.88 -2.88
N ALA A 144 1.12 8.48 -4.08
CA ALA A 144 0.50 7.85 -5.24
C ALA A 144 1.27 6.59 -5.67
N ARG A 145 0.57 5.46 -5.69
CA ARG A 145 1.13 4.15 -6.08
C ARG A 145 0.97 3.91 -7.59
N GLY A 146 1.93 4.43 -8.35
CA GLY A 146 1.96 4.35 -9.81
C GLY A 146 1.50 5.64 -10.49
N ALA A 147 1.43 5.63 -11.81
CA ALA A 147 1.00 6.80 -12.56
C ALA A 147 -0.53 6.98 -12.45
N VAL A 148 -0.97 8.06 -11.80
CA VAL A 148 -2.33 8.59 -11.98
C VAL A 148 -2.28 9.51 -13.20
N THR A 149 -2.29 8.89 -14.39
CA THR A 149 -2.06 9.58 -15.68
C THR A 149 -3.11 10.65 -15.97
N ALA A 150 -4.33 10.45 -15.46
CA ALA A 150 -5.44 11.38 -15.63
C ALA A 150 -5.39 12.59 -14.67
N SER A 151 -4.39 12.70 -13.79
CA SER A 151 -4.23 13.86 -12.89
C SER A 151 -4.04 15.19 -13.63
N GLY A 152 -3.41 15.17 -14.81
CA GLY A 152 -3.30 16.33 -15.69
C GLY A 152 -4.67 16.79 -16.21
N LEU A 153 -5.49 15.84 -16.69
CA LEU A 153 -6.86 16.11 -17.14
C LEU A 153 -7.74 16.61 -16.01
N TRP A 154 -7.56 16.08 -14.79
CA TRP A 154 -8.26 16.56 -13.60
C TRP A 154 -7.94 18.03 -13.29
N ARG A 155 -6.67 18.44 -13.37
CA ARG A 155 -6.27 19.85 -13.15
C ARG A 155 -6.89 20.78 -14.19
N VAL A 156 -6.95 20.36 -15.46
CA VAL A 156 -7.65 21.11 -16.51
C VAL A 156 -9.13 21.24 -16.17
N HIS A 157 -9.80 20.14 -15.82
CA HIS A 157 -11.20 20.13 -15.41
C HIS A 157 -11.48 21.12 -14.26
N GLN A 158 -10.67 21.08 -13.20
CA GLN A 158 -10.82 21.99 -12.06
C GLN A 158 -10.68 23.45 -12.50
N SER A 159 -9.73 23.77 -13.37
CA SER A 159 -9.54 25.13 -13.87
C SER A 159 -10.76 25.64 -14.67
N LEU A 160 -11.40 24.76 -15.44
CA LEU A 160 -12.62 25.07 -16.19
C LEU A 160 -13.80 25.32 -15.26
N LEU A 161 -13.97 24.48 -14.22
CA LEU A 161 -15.00 24.68 -13.19
C LEU A 161 -14.82 25.99 -12.44
N ALA A 162 -13.59 26.32 -12.02
CA ALA A 162 -13.31 27.58 -11.33
C ALA A 162 -13.54 28.80 -12.25
N ARG A 163 -13.18 28.69 -13.54
CA ARG A 163 -13.47 29.73 -14.52
C ARG A 163 -14.98 29.91 -14.71
N ALA A 164 -15.74 28.82 -14.76
CA ALA A 164 -17.19 28.86 -14.86
C ALA A 164 -17.86 29.53 -13.66
N LEU A 165 -17.29 29.36 -12.46
CA LEU A 165 -17.74 30.06 -11.27
C LEU A 165 -17.48 31.57 -11.36
N ALA A 166 -16.30 31.96 -11.85
CA ALA A 166 -15.90 33.36 -11.95
C ALA A 166 -16.59 34.11 -13.10
N ASN A 167 -16.58 33.52 -14.30
CA ASN A 167 -17.08 34.11 -15.55
C ASN A 167 -17.92 33.07 -16.32
N PRO A 168 -19.21 32.91 -15.98
CA PRO A 168 -20.11 31.92 -16.58
C PRO A 168 -20.26 32.01 -18.10
N GLU A 169 -20.13 33.22 -18.67
CA GLU A 169 -20.33 33.49 -20.11
C GLU A 169 -19.10 33.13 -20.96
N ASP A 170 -17.94 32.94 -20.31
CA ASP A 170 -16.64 32.67 -20.94
C ASP A 170 -16.27 31.18 -20.95
N VAL A 171 -17.19 30.31 -20.54
CA VAL A 171 -16.96 28.86 -20.50
C VAL A 171 -17.24 28.31 -21.91
N PRO A 172 -16.22 27.82 -22.63
CA PRO A 172 -16.46 27.27 -23.93
C PRO A 172 -17.28 25.98 -23.79
N SER A 173 -18.38 25.88 -24.53
CA SER A 173 -19.05 24.61 -24.79
C SER A 173 -18.07 23.78 -25.62
N THR A 174 -17.43 22.80 -24.99
CA THR A 174 -16.41 21.97 -25.64
C THR A 174 -16.74 20.51 -25.42
N GLU A 175 -16.54 19.70 -26.45
CA GLU A 175 -16.52 18.22 -26.40
C GLU A 175 -15.38 17.64 -25.53
N LEU A 176 -14.77 18.43 -24.65
CA LEU A 176 -13.84 17.92 -23.65
C LEU A 176 -14.67 17.04 -22.70
N SER A 177 -14.40 15.73 -22.66
CA SER A 177 -15.05 14.81 -21.71
C SER A 177 -14.93 15.39 -20.31
N TYR A 178 -16.05 15.95 -19.84
CA TYR A 178 -16.04 17.00 -18.83
C TYR A 178 -15.85 16.49 -17.41
N PHE A 179 -15.73 15.18 -17.22
CA PHE A 179 -15.26 14.58 -16.00
C PHE A 179 -14.23 13.53 -16.44
N PRO A 180 -13.00 13.55 -15.93
CA PRO A 180 -12.04 12.50 -16.26
C PRO A 180 -12.51 11.23 -15.55
N THR A 181 -13.48 10.54 -16.14
CA THR A 181 -13.96 9.23 -15.70
C THR A 181 -12.80 8.28 -15.50
N GLU A 182 -11.76 8.41 -16.34
CA GLU A 182 -10.49 7.71 -16.18
C GLU A 182 -9.78 8.00 -14.85
N PHE A 183 -9.75 9.26 -14.38
CA PHE A 183 -9.19 9.60 -13.07
C PHE A 183 -9.95 8.90 -11.95
N GLU A 184 -11.28 8.96 -12.00
CA GLU A 184 -12.13 8.31 -11.00
C GLU A 184 -11.94 6.78 -11.00
N THR A 185 -11.93 6.17 -12.18
CA THR A 185 -11.66 4.74 -12.36
C THR A 185 -10.28 4.36 -11.80
N GLN A 186 -9.25 5.16 -12.07
CA GLN A 186 -7.90 4.93 -11.55
C GLN A 186 -7.84 5.02 -10.03
N ILE A 187 -8.49 6.02 -9.42
CA ILE A 187 -8.55 6.17 -7.95
C ILE A 187 -9.27 4.98 -7.32
N ASN A 188 -10.44 4.60 -7.83
CA ASN A 188 -11.22 3.48 -7.30
C ASN A 188 -10.46 2.15 -7.44
N ALA A 189 -9.89 1.88 -8.61
CA ALA A 189 -9.12 0.65 -8.85
C ALA A 189 -7.91 0.54 -7.91
N LYS A 190 -7.21 1.65 -7.66
CA LYS A 190 -6.06 1.67 -6.75
C LYS A 190 -6.47 1.54 -5.28
N PHE A 191 -7.57 2.17 -4.88
CA PHE A 191 -8.15 1.95 -3.56
C PHE A 191 -8.47 0.46 -3.35
N ASP A 192 -9.21 -0.14 -4.27
CA ASP A 192 -9.69 -1.51 -4.13
C ASP A 192 -8.52 -2.51 -4.11
N ALA A 193 -7.51 -2.29 -4.95
CA ALA A 193 -6.28 -3.10 -4.94
C ALA A 193 -5.51 -3.00 -3.62
N LEU A 194 -5.31 -1.80 -3.08
CA LEU A 194 -4.59 -1.62 -1.80
C LEU A 194 -5.38 -2.16 -0.61
N SER A 195 -6.71 -2.00 -0.61
CA SER A 195 -7.57 -2.59 0.41
C SER A 195 -7.46 -4.11 0.40
N ALA A 196 -7.53 -4.74 -0.78
CA ALA A 196 -7.42 -6.19 -0.93
C ALA A 196 -6.04 -6.72 -0.50
N GLU A 197 -4.96 -6.00 -0.81
CA GLU A 197 -3.60 -6.35 -0.40
C GLU A 197 -3.48 -6.34 1.15
N LEU A 198 -3.99 -5.29 1.80
CA LEU A 198 -3.96 -5.17 3.26
C LEU A 198 -4.81 -6.24 3.96
N ASP A 199 -5.97 -6.57 3.40
CA ASP A 199 -6.86 -7.61 3.91
C ASP A 199 -6.22 -8.99 3.81
N ALA A 200 -5.61 -9.32 2.65
CA ALA A 200 -4.91 -10.58 2.42
C ALA A 200 -3.76 -10.79 3.42
N HIS A 201 -2.97 -9.74 3.71
CA HIS A 201 -1.92 -9.77 4.72
C HIS A 201 -2.48 -9.96 6.14
N SER A 202 -3.60 -9.30 6.49
CA SER A 202 -4.22 -9.49 7.80
C SER A 202 -4.71 -10.91 8.04
N ALA A 203 -5.14 -11.61 6.98
CA ALA A 203 -5.61 -12.99 7.03
C ALA A 203 -4.46 -13.99 7.19
N THR A 204 -3.30 -13.72 6.59
CA THR A 204 -2.08 -14.53 6.75
C THR A 204 -1.48 -14.39 8.14
N ASP A 205 -1.40 -13.17 8.68
CA ASP A 205 -0.93 -12.89 10.04
C ASP A 205 -1.76 -13.64 11.10
N LYS A 206 -3.08 -13.72 10.91
CA LYS A 206 -3.99 -14.45 11.82
C LYS A 206 -3.83 -15.96 11.75
N LYS A 207 -3.48 -16.52 10.59
CA LYS A 207 -3.21 -17.96 10.44
C LYS A 207 -1.88 -18.35 11.09
N ALA A 208 -0.84 -17.53 10.92
CA ALA A 208 0.47 -17.76 11.51
C ALA A 208 0.46 -17.75 13.05
N LYS A 209 -0.38 -16.91 13.68
CA LYS A 209 -0.52 -16.84 15.15
C LYS A 209 -1.34 -17.98 15.77
N LYS A 210 -2.04 -18.79 14.98
CA LYS A 210 -2.86 -19.92 15.44
C LYS A 210 -2.20 -21.28 15.25
N SER A 211 -1.02 -21.30 14.60
CA SER A 211 -0.23 -22.51 14.34
C SER A 211 0.96 -22.58 15.28
#